data_AF-A0A364MW85-F1
#
_entry.id   AF-A0A364MW85-F1
#
_cell.length_a   1.000
_cell.length_b   1.000
_cell.length_c   1.000
_cell.angle_alpha   90.00
_cell.angle_beta   90.00
_cell.angle_gamma   90.00
#
_symmetry.space_group_name_H-M   'P 1'
#
loop_
_entity.id
_entity.type
_entity.pdbx_description
1 polymer ?
#
loop_
_entity_poly.entity_id
_entity_poly.type
_entity_poly.pdbx_seq_one_letter_code
_entity_poly.pdbx_strand_id
1 'polypeptide(L)'
;MAPLETYEGTFSFVSSRLYDNIKYAMPGYDKNDPKTWPYVTLATIEKHRPYQGYPDLPAGVAYQRSITKRYEDMYSAEERIQSASMNGSFHKRYPFNYDEHDEPKEKVGMFVAEYRRYMANGCELPLPQLRSGKSSTAENQAWDRKLCVNKTCIQIKREAARLRGHLSDKESQLMSSQQGLKEYETTEVLRRNAINDAEFEQEREKQRADAAEKECMFLMESNIKLMSRIRDLEVKASQIDDLGAYCTQLEAEIGALENKGTVEKRGRDEVESDPDEDLMEGYKDSKRMKSSSMDWQ
;
A
#
# COMPACT_ATOMS: atom_id res chain seq x y z
N MET A 1 23.64 -22.23 -5.42
CA MET A 1 23.28 -21.24 -4.39
C MET A 1 22.99 -22.00 -3.11
N ALA A 2 23.52 -21.56 -1.98
CA ALA A 2 22.99 -22.04 -0.70
C ALA A 2 21.56 -21.48 -0.53
N PRO A 3 20.60 -22.28 -0.04
CA PRO A 3 19.27 -21.76 0.25
C PRO A 3 19.37 -20.67 1.32
N LEU A 4 18.69 -19.55 1.10
CA LEU A 4 18.58 -18.50 2.11
C LEU A 4 17.78 -19.01 3.29
N GLU A 5 18.23 -18.68 4.50
CA GLU A 5 17.52 -19.06 5.71
C GLU A 5 16.26 -18.21 5.87
N THR A 6 15.11 -18.87 6.07
CA THR A 6 13.81 -18.19 6.18
C THR A 6 13.67 -17.52 7.54
N TYR A 7 13.26 -16.24 7.56
CA TYR A 7 12.94 -15.53 8.80
C TYR A 7 11.48 -15.72 9.20
N GLU A 8 11.28 -16.30 10.38
CA GLU A 8 9.95 -16.58 10.95
C GLU A 8 9.55 -15.66 12.12
N GLY A 9 10.44 -14.75 12.53
CA GLY A 9 10.22 -13.83 13.64
C GLY A 9 9.26 -12.67 13.33
N THR A 10 9.13 -11.75 14.28
CA THR A 10 8.27 -10.57 14.17
C THR A 10 8.78 -9.63 13.08
N PHE A 11 7.97 -9.38 12.06
CA PHE A 11 8.30 -8.45 10.99
C PHE A 11 7.93 -7.01 11.37
N SER A 12 8.72 -6.05 10.91
CA SER A 12 8.50 -4.62 11.10
C SER A 12 8.87 -3.87 9.84
N PHE A 13 8.03 -2.93 9.40
CA PHE A 13 8.36 -2.00 8.31
C PHE A 13 9.36 -0.91 8.73
N VAL A 14 9.58 -0.74 10.04
CA VAL A 14 10.65 0.11 10.57
C VAL A 14 11.95 -0.69 10.59
N SER A 15 12.91 -0.30 9.76
CA SER A 15 14.18 -1.02 9.54
C SER A 15 14.96 -1.29 10.83
N SER A 16 15.11 -0.30 11.73
CA SER A 16 15.83 -0.49 13.00
C SER A 16 15.23 -1.62 13.85
N ARG A 17 13.90 -1.61 14.03
CA ARG A 17 13.19 -2.66 14.76
C ARG A 17 13.28 -4.02 14.07
N LEU A 18 13.21 -4.05 12.74
CA LEU A 18 13.37 -5.30 12.00
C LEU A 18 14.76 -5.89 12.22
N TYR A 19 15.81 -5.08 12.15
CA TYR A 19 17.19 -5.53 12.37
C TYR A 19 17.41 -6.06 13.78
N ASP A 20 16.83 -5.41 14.80
CA ASP A 20 16.91 -5.88 16.18
C ASP A 20 16.22 -7.24 16.34
N ASN A 21 15.02 -7.40 15.76
CA ASN A 21 14.29 -8.68 15.79
C ASN A 21 15.05 -9.79 15.05
N ILE A 22 15.66 -9.48 13.88
CA ILE A 22 16.46 -10.44 13.13
C ILE A 22 17.70 -10.83 13.92
N LYS A 23 18.45 -9.88 14.51
CA LYS A 23 19.62 -10.20 15.33
C LYS A 23 19.29 -11.07 16.54
N TYR A 24 18.11 -10.86 17.13
CA TYR A 24 17.63 -11.68 18.24
C TYR A 24 17.39 -13.14 17.80
N ALA A 25 16.75 -13.35 16.64
CA ALA A 25 16.46 -14.69 16.11
C ALA A 25 17.67 -15.34 15.41
N MET A 26 18.55 -14.52 14.82
CA MET A 26 19.66 -14.91 13.95
C MET A 26 20.91 -14.08 14.32
N PRO A 27 21.66 -14.48 15.36
CA PRO A 27 22.78 -13.70 15.88
C PRO A 27 23.92 -13.45 14.88
N GLY A 28 24.02 -14.26 13.82
CA GLY A 28 24.99 -14.10 12.73
C GLY A 28 24.63 -13.05 11.68
N TYR A 29 23.50 -12.36 11.83
CA TYR A 29 23.03 -11.36 10.86
C TYR A 29 23.92 -10.10 10.82
N ASP A 30 24.37 -9.75 9.61
CA ASP A 30 25.03 -8.50 9.28
C ASP A 30 24.32 -7.80 8.11
N LYS A 31 23.76 -6.61 8.38
CA LYS A 31 23.10 -5.79 7.38
C LYS A 31 23.99 -5.44 6.18
N ASN A 32 25.32 -5.45 6.34
CA ASN A 32 26.26 -5.09 5.28
C ASN A 32 26.74 -6.30 4.47
N ASP A 33 26.49 -7.54 4.93
CA ASP A 33 26.86 -8.76 4.19
C ASP A 33 25.60 -9.50 3.73
N PRO A 34 25.22 -9.38 2.45
CA PRO A 34 24.08 -10.09 1.87
C PRO A 34 24.05 -11.60 2.09
N LYS A 35 25.19 -12.25 2.35
CA LYS A 35 25.20 -13.70 2.67
C LYS A 35 24.47 -14.04 3.97
N THR A 36 24.41 -13.08 4.89
CA THR A 36 23.77 -13.25 6.20
C THR A 36 22.32 -12.80 6.19
N TRP A 37 21.84 -12.26 5.07
CA TRP A 37 20.49 -11.71 4.97
C TRP A 37 19.47 -12.84 4.94
N PRO A 38 18.44 -12.79 5.79
CA PRO A 38 17.41 -13.80 5.78
C PRO A 38 16.41 -13.59 4.65
N TYR A 39 15.65 -14.63 4.36
CA TYR A 39 14.55 -14.64 3.41
C TYR A 39 13.21 -14.41 4.11
N VAL A 40 12.52 -13.33 3.74
CA VAL A 40 11.21 -12.93 4.28
C VAL A 40 10.11 -13.35 3.33
N THR A 41 9.13 -14.10 3.85
CA THR A 41 7.95 -14.53 3.10
C THR A 41 6.77 -13.58 3.29
N LEU A 42 5.83 -13.63 2.35
CA LEU A 42 4.61 -12.84 2.44
C LEU A 42 3.82 -13.22 3.71
N ALA A 43 3.79 -14.51 4.04
CA ALA A 43 3.17 -15.01 5.27
C ALA A 43 3.80 -14.38 6.52
N THR A 44 5.12 -14.18 6.55
CA THR A 44 5.81 -13.50 7.67
C THR A 44 5.32 -12.06 7.85
N ILE A 45 5.11 -11.31 6.76
CA ILE A 45 4.61 -9.93 6.80
C ILE A 45 3.12 -9.91 7.20
N GLU A 46 2.32 -10.79 6.60
CA GLU A 46 0.85 -10.81 6.76
C GLU A 46 0.38 -11.37 8.11
N LYS A 47 1.27 -11.97 8.91
CA LYS A 47 0.98 -12.28 10.33
C LYS A 47 0.49 -11.08 11.13
N HIS A 48 0.91 -9.86 10.74
CA HIS A 48 0.54 -8.63 11.44
C HIS A 48 -0.46 -7.78 10.67
N ARG A 49 -0.31 -7.67 9.35
CA ARG A 49 -1.18 -6.86 8.50
C ARG A 49 -1.14 -7.32 7.03
N PRO A 50 -2.27 -7.35 6.31
CA PRO A 50 -2.27 -7.58 4.86
C PRO A 50 -1.36 -6.57 4.14
N TYR A 51 -0.49 -7.07 3.27
CA TYR A 51 0.49 -6.24 2.57
C TYR A 51 0.12 -6.07 1.10
N GLN A 52 -0.27 -4.86 0.71
CA GLN A 52 -0.72 -4.56 -0.66
C GLN A 52 0.36 -3.88 -1.52
N GLY A 53 1.64 -3.96 -1.13
CA GLY A 53 2.72 -3.21 -1.77
C GLY A 53 3.09 -1.91 -1.04
N TYR A 54 2.39 -1.57 0.04
CA TYR A 54 2.69 -0.46 0.94
C TYR A 54 2.62 -0.92 2.41
N PRO A 55 3.47 -0.41 3.31
CA PRO A 55 4.50 0.62 3.10
C PRO A 55 5.81 0.08 2.51
N ASP A 56 6.74 0.98 2.22
CA ASP A 56 8.08 0.67 1.69
C ASP A 56 8.78 -0.45 2.47
N LEU A 57 9.43 -1.36 1.75
CA LEU A 57 10.10 -2.50 2.35
C LEU A 57 11.44 -2.08 3.00
N PRO A 58 11.79 -2.62 4.17
CA PRO A 58 13.13 -2.48 4.72
C PRO A 58 14.20 -3.15 3.85
N ALA A 59 15.35 -2.51 3.65
CA ALA A 59 16.51 -3.14 3.03
C ALA A 59 17.18 -4.17 3.95
N GLY A 60 18.23 -4.84 3.48
CA GLY A 60 19.03 -5.72 4.35
C GLY A 60 18.41 -7.11 4.59
N VAL A 61 17.44 -7.50 3.78
CA VAL A 61 16.80 -8.82 3.75
C VAL A 61 16.44 -9.19 2.31
N ALA A 62 16.25 -10.48 2.03
CA ALA A 62 15.72 -10.94 0.75
C ALA A 62 14.21 -11.16 0.85
N TYR A 63 13.45 -10.74 -0.16
CA TYR A 63 11.99 -10.88 -0.16
C TYR A 63 11.51 -11.97 -1.10
N GLN A 64 10.42 -12.64 -0.73
CA GLN A 64 9.66 -13.48 -1.64
C GLN A 64 9.15 -12.66 -2.84
N ARG A 65 9.19 -13.26 -4.04
CA ARG A 65 8.80 -12.60 -5.30
C ARG A 65 7.38 -12.03 -5.29
N SER A 66 6.44 -12.67 -4.59
CA SER A 66 5.07 -12.16 -4.46
C SER A 66 5.00 -10.82 -3.71
N ILE A 67 5.90 -10.58 -2.76
CA ILE A 67 5.99 -9.32 -2.01
C ILE A 67 6.47 -8.21 -2.95
N THR A 68 7.56 -8.46 -3.69
CA THR A 68 8.10 -7.47 -4.64
C THR A 68 7.16 -7.25 -5.81
N LYS A 69 6.40 -8.27 -6.22
CA LYS A 69 5.36 -8.11 -7.25
C LYS A 69 4.26 -7.14 -6.80
N ARG A 70 3.77 -7.26 -5.56
CA ARG A 70 2.78 -6.30 -5.02
C ARG A 70 3.35 -4.89 -4.93
N TYR A 71 4.64 -4.77 -4.63
CA TYR A 71 5.33 -3.48 -4.68
C TYR A 71 5.38 -2.92 -6.12
N GLU A 72 5.76 -3.74 -7.10
CA GLU A 72 5.76 -3.38 -8.53
C GLU A 72 4.37 -3.04 -9.08
N ASP A 73 3.32 -3.71 -8.60
CA ASP A 73 1.94 -3.45 -9.01
C ASP A 73 1.41 -2.13 -8.39
N MET A 74 1.95 -1.71 -7.25
CA MET A 74 1.58 -0.46 -6.56
C MET A 74 2.31 0.77 -7.12
N TYR A 75 3.55 0.61 -7.62
CA TYR A 75 4.39 1.72 -8.09
C TYR A 75 4.79 1.55 -9.56
N SER A 76 4.53 2.58 -10.37
CA SER A 76 4.96 2.67 -11.76
C SER A 76 6.49 2.56 -11.89
N ALA A 77 6.97 2.25 -13.10
CA ALA A 77 8.41 2.18 -13.36
C ALA A 77 9.09 3.53 -13.06
N GLU A 78 8.44 4.64 -13.39
CA GLU A 78 8.93 6.00 -13.16
C GLU A 78 9.00 6.35 -11.67
N GLU A 79 7.96 6.00 -10.88
CA GLU A 79 7.95 6.19 -9.42
C GLU A 79 9.02 5.33 -8.74
N ARG A 80 9.24 4.11 -9.25
CA ARG A 80 10.33 3.24 -8.81
C ARG A 80 11.68 3.87 -9.12
N ILE A 81 11.92 4.36 -10.34
CA ILE A 81 13.18 5.03 -10.71
C ILE A 81 13.42 6.29 -9.86
N GLN A 82 12.38 7.10 -9.62
CA GLN A 82 12.47 8.26 -8.73
C GLN A 82 12.79 7.84 -7.30
N SER A 83 12.11 6.84 -6.74
CA SER A 83 12.40 6.28 -5.42
C SER A 83 13.83 5.75 -5.35
N ALA A 84 14.31 5.04 -6.38
CA ALA A 84 15.69 4.57 -6.48
C ALA A 84 16.70 5.71 -6.57
N SER A 85 16.38 6.80 -7.27
CA SER A 85 17.25 7.98 -7.33
C SER A 85 17.37 8.70 -5.97
N MET A 86 16.30 8.71 -5.18
CA MET A 86 16.21 9.41 -3.90
C MET A 86 16.67 8.56 -2.72
N ASN A 87 16.52 7.24 -2.80
CA ASN A 87 16.83 6.27 -1.74
C ASN A 87 17.97 5.29 -2.11
N GLY A 88 18.63 5.50 -3.25
CA GLY A 88 19.62 4.59 -3.82
C GLY A 88 18.99 3.45 -4.65
N SER A 89 19.80 2.89 -5.57
CA SER A 89 19.36 1.85 -6.51
C SER A 89 18.71 0.64 -5.83
N PHE A 90 17.68 0.06 -6.46
CA PHE A 90 16.99 -1.13 -5.96
C PHE A 90 17.93 -2.33 -5.88
N HIS A 91 18.85 -2.48 -6.81
CA HIS A 91 19.93 -3.45 -6.76
C HIS A 91 20.74 -3.34 -5.46
N LYS A 92 21.04 -2.11 -5.03
CA LYS A 92 21.79 -1.86 -3.80
C LYS A 92 20.96 -2.21 -2.56
N ARG A 93 19.65 -1.99 -2.59
CA ARG A 93 18.75 -2.27 -1.44
C ARG A 93 18.35 -3.74 -1.34
N TYR A 94 18.09 -4.38 -2.47
CA TYR A 94 17.55 -5.73 -2.61
C TYR A 94 18.26 -6.52 -3.74
N PRO A 95 19.57 -6.80 -3.62
CA PRO A 95 20.37 -7.48 -4.65
C PRO A 95 19.88 -8.91 -5.00
N PHE A 96 19.08 -9.52 -4.13
CA PHE A 96 18.43 -10.80 -4.37
C PHE A 96 17.18 -10.70 -5.24
N ASN A 97 16.57 -9.52 -5.29
CA ASN A 97 15.30 -9.26 -5.96
C ASN A 97 15.48 -8.48 -7.26
N TYR A 98 16.51 -7.64 -7.37
CA TYR A 98 16.78 -6.82 -8.55
C TYR A 98 18.21 -7.02 -9.06
N ASP A 99 18.38 -6.93 -10.38
CA ASP A 99 19.68 -7.00 -11.04
C ASP A 99 20.39 -5.63 -11.09
N GLU A 100 21.57 -5.56 -11.71
CA GLU A 100 22.40 -4.35 -11.76
C GLU A 100 21.78 -3.19 -12.56
N HIS A 101 20.69 -3.43 -13.31
CA HIS A 101 19.92 -2.43 -14.04
C HIS A 101 18.64 -2.02 -13.30
N ASP A 102 18.50 -2.40 -12.03
CA ASP A 102 17.29 -2.21 -11.21
C ASP A 102 16.06 -2.95 -11.77
N GLU A 103 16.26 -3.99 -12.60
CA GLU A 103 15.20 -4.83 -13.13
C GLU A 103 14.90 -6.02 -12.21
N PRO A 104 13.63 -6.40 -12.02
CA PRO A 104 13.26 -7.47 -11.11
C PRO A 104 13.67 -8.85 -11.65
N LYS A 105 14.32 -9.63 -10.81
CA LYS A 105 14.74 -10.99 -11.12
C LYS A 105 13.54 -11.95 -11.11
N GLU A 106 13.54 -12.88 -12.06
CA GLU A 106 12.52 -13.94 -12.12
C GLU A 106 12.59 -14.87 -10.90
N LYS A 107 13.81 -15.16 -10.43
CA LYS A 107 14.08 -15.99 -9.26
C LYS A 107 14.82 -15.18 -8.21
N VAL A 108 14.35 -15.26 -6.96
CA VAL A 108 15.03 -14.64 -5.82
C VAL A 108 16.38 -15.31 -5.64
N GLY A 109 17.45 -14.54 -5.77
CA GLY A 109 18.78 -15.10 -5.75
C GLY A 109 19.90 -14.13 -6.07
N MET A 110 21.08 -14.51 -5.62
CA MET A 110 22.32 -13.80 -5.92
C MET A 110 23.41 -14.82 -6.21
N PHE A 111 23.95 -14.78 -7.43
CA PHE A 111 25.04 -15.62 -7.86
C PHE A 111 26.36 -15.14 -7.24
N VAL A 112 27.35 -16.04 -7.16
CA VAL A 112 28.66 -15.72 -6.57
C VAL A 112 29.34 -14.54 -7.26
N ALA A 113 29.19 -14.42 -8.58
CA ALA A 113 29.73 -13.30 -9.35
C ALA A 113 29.02 -11.98 -9.01
N GLU A 114 27.69 -11.99 -8.90
CA GLU A 114 26.89 -10.84 -8.48
C GLU A 114 27.23 -10.40 -7.07
N TYR A 115 27.36 -11.33 -6.13
CA TYR A 115 27.81 -11.02 -4.77
C TYR A 115 29.17 -10.36 -4.75
N ARG A 116 30.14 -10.88 -5.52
CA ARG A 116 31.49 -10.28 -5.59
C ARG A 116 31.43 -8.85 -6.14
N ARG A 117 30.61 -8.60 -7.18
CA ARG A 117 30.39 -7.25 -7.73
C ARG A 117 29.71 -6.34 -6.73
N TYR A 118 28.65 -6.81 -6.08
CA TYR A 118 27.93 -6.08 -5.05
C TYR A 118 28.87 -5.67 -3.90
N MET A 119 29.66 -6.62 -3.40
CA MET A 119 30.66 -6.34 -2.37
C MET A 119 31.77 -5.41 -2.88
N ALA A 120 32.19 -5.50 -4.14
CA ALA A 120 33.17 -4.59 -4.71
C ALA A 120 32.63 -3.14 -4.82
N ASN A 121 31.36 -2.99 -5.18
CA ASN A 121 30.68 -1.70 -5.33
C ASN A 121 30.22 -1.10 -3.98
N GLY A 122 29.92 -1.96 -2.99
CA GLY A 122 29.64 -1.58 -1.60
C GLY A 122 30.91 -1.35 -0.77
N CYS A 123 32.05 -1.88 -1.23
CA CYS A 123 33.39 -1.59 -0.72
C CYS A 123 33.99 -0.32 -1.38
N GLU A 124 33.28 0.79 -1.30
CA GLU A 124 33.94 2.04 -0.89
C GLU A 124 34.01 2.11 0.65
N LEU A 125 34.28 0.98 1.28
CA LEU A 125 35.00 1.02 2.54
C LEU A 125 36.41 1.49 2.17
N PRO A 126 37.01 2.44 2.92
CA PRO A 126 38.43 2.74 2.75
C PRO A 126 39.12 1.39 2.74
N LEU A 127 40.05 1.18 1.79
CA LEU A 127 40.97 0.05 1.84
C LEU A 127 41.21 -0.23 3.33
N PRO A 128 41.05 -1.48 3.83
CA PRO A 128 41.86 -1.83 4.96
C PRO A 128 43.24 -1.46 4.47
N GLN A 129 43.81 -0.37 5.00
CA GLN A 129 45.24 -0.15 4.94
C GLN A 129 45.75 -1.53 5.21
N LEU A 130 46.38 -2.13 4.19
CA LEU A 130 47.10 -3.37 4.32
C LEU A 130 47.72 -3.25 5.69
N ARG A 131 47.28 -4.10 6.63
CA ARG A 131 48.01 -4.29 7.87
C ARG A 131 49.31 -4.91 7.41
N SER A 132 50.20 -4.06 6.92
CA SER A 132 51.63 -4.15 6.97
C SER A 132 51.96 -4.14 8.45
N GLY A 133 51.76 -5.29 9.05
CA GLY A 133 51.94 -5.63 10.44
C GLY A 133 51.77 -7.14 10.46
N LYS A 134 52.69 -7.88 9.87
CA LYS A 134 54.08 -7.97 10.34
C LYS A 134 55.09 -7.64 9.24
N SER A 135 55.51 -6.39 9.14
CA SER A 135 56.93 -6.18 8.89
C SER A 135 57.65 -6.66 10.14
N SER A 136 58.48 -7.68 9.97
CA SER A 136 59.61 -7.96 10.84
C SER A 136 60.55 -6.75 10.81
N THR A 137 60.18 -5.67 11.50
CA THR A 137 61.06 -4.56 11.84
C THR A 137 61.40 -4.60 13.33
N ALA A 138 61.69 -5.80 13.81
CA ALA A 138 62.62 -5.98 14.93
C ALA A 138 64.09 -5.92 14.45
N GLU A 139 64.37 -5.88 13.12
CA GLU A 139 65.75 -5.93 12.60
C GLU A 139 66.30 -4.65 11.95
N ASN A 140 65.50 -3.58 11.76
CA ASN A 140 66.02 -2.32 11.20
C ASN A 140 66.17 -1.15 12.21
N GLN A 141 66.07 -1.41 13.52
CA GLN A 141 66.41 -0.39 14.54
C GLN A 141 67.90 -0.37 14.93
N ALA A 142 68.75 -1.16 14.28
CA ALA A 142 70.18 -1.22 14.59
C ALA A 142 71.06 -0.28 13.74
N TRP A 143 70.54 0.31 12.67
CA TRP A 143 71.32 1.20 11.82
C TRP A 143 70.75 2.61 11.88
N ASP A 144 71.57 3.51 12.41
CA ASP A 144 71.49 4.97 12.24
C ASP A 144 70.97 5.84 13.41
N ARG A 145 71.31 5.48 14.64
CA ARG A 145 71.57 6.48 15.70
C ARG A 145 72.99 7.05 15.61
N LYS A 146 73.45 7.46 14.43
CA LYS A 146 74.52 8.47 14.38
C LYS A 146 73.88 9.79 14.80
N LEU A 147 74.13 10.18 16.05
CA LEU A 147 73.79 11.50 16.57
C LEU A 147 74.38 12.55 15.64
N CYS A 148 73.54 13.15 14.82
CA CYS A 148 73.90 14.23 13.93
C CYS A 148 74.25 15.46 14.79
N VAL A 149 75.53 15.68 15.06
CA VAL A 149 76.02 16.76 15.94
C VAL A 149 75.96 18.13 15.25
N ASN A 150 75.74 18.15 13.93
CA ASN A 150 75.61 19.39 13.16
C ASN A 150 74.31 20.12 13.53
N LYS A 151 74.42 21.36 14.03
CA LYS A 151 73.29 22.20 14.45
C LYS A 151 72.21 22.35 13.36
N THR A 152 72.62 22.43 12.10
CA THR A 152 71.71 22.56 10.95
C THR A 152 70.83 21.31 10.80
N CYS A 153 71.40 20.13 11.02
CA CYS A 153 70.68 18.85 10.96
C CYS A 153 69.62 18.72 12.07
N ILE A 154 69.93 19.22 13.27
CA ILE A 154 68.98 19.26 14.39
C ILE A 154 67.83 20.23 14.11
N GLN A 155 68.12 21.41 13.54
CA GLN A 155 67.10 22.37 13.12
C GLN A 155 66.17 21.79 12.05
N ILE A 156 66.72 21.18 11.00
CA ILE A 156 65.92 20.54 9.95
C ILE A 156 65.02 19.44 10.53
N LYS A 157 65.53 18.61 11.45
CA LYS A 157 64.71 17.57 12.10
C LYS A 157 63.58 18.15 12.95
N ARG A 158 63.81 19.25 13.68
CA ARG A 158 62.77 19.94 14.46
C ARG A 158 61.71 20.55 13.57
N GLU A 159 62.12 21.20 12.48
CA GLU A 159 61.20 21.82 11.53
C GLU A 159 60.39 20.77 10.77
N ALA A 160 61.01 19.68 10.34
CA ALA A 160 60.30 18.53 9.77
C ALA A 160 59.28 17.93 10.74
N ALA A 161 59.62 17.80 12.04
CA ALA A 161 58.68 17.32 13.04
C ALA A 161 57.50 18.29 13.24
N ARG A 162 57.77 19.61 13.27
CA ARG A 162 56.73 20.64 13.36
C ARG A 162 55.80 20.63 12.16
N LEU A 163 56.34 20.52 10.94
CA LEU A 163 55.54 20.45 9.72
C LEU A 163 54.70 19.17 9.65
N ARG A 164 55.23 18.03 10.11
CA ARG A 164 54.45 16.78 10.25
C ARG A 164 53.29 16.92 11.23
N GLY A 165 53.51 17.60 12.37
CA GLY A 165 52.43 17.91 13.31
C GLY A 165 51.33 18.75 12.67
N HIS A 166 51.68 19.85 12.00
CA HIS A 166 50.71 20.68 11.28
C HIS A 166 49.95 19.92 10.18
N LEU A 167 50.63 19.03 9.44
CA LEU A 167 49.97 18.18 8.44
C LEU A 167 48.94 17.25 9.09
N SER A 168 49.29 16.61 10.21
CA SER A 168 48.38 15.72 10.93
C SER A 168 47.16 16.46 11.50
N ASP A 169 47.35 17.68 12.02
CA ASP A 169 46.24 18.52 12.48
C ASP A 169 45.31 18.91 11.33
N LYS A 170 45.87 19.27 10.17
CA LYS A 170 45.11 19.62 8.97
C LYS A 170 44.38 18.43 8.37
N GLU A 171 45.00 17.26 8.38
CA GLU A 171 44.37 16.01 7.96
C GLU A 171 43.19 15.66 8.88
N SER A 172 43.35 15.82 10.19
CA SER A 172 42.27 15.63 11.17
C SER A 172 41.11 16.61 10.95
N GLN A 173 41.41 17.88 10.66
CA GLN A 173 40.40 18.89 10.31
C GLN A 173 39.66 18.55 9.02
N LEU A 174 40.39 18.10 7.99
CA LEU A 174 39.80 17.72 6.70
C LEU A 174 38.86 16.52 6.87
N MET A 175 39.29 15.48 7.59
CA MET A 175 38.47 14.30 7.87
C MET A 175 37.19 14.66 8.63
N SER A 176 37.31 15.52 9.65
CA SER A 176 36.15 15.99 10.43
C SER A 176 35.17 16.79 9.56
N SER A 177 35.68 17.65 8.68
CA SER A 177 34.86 18.44 7.74
C SER A 177 34.17 17.56 6.71
N GLN A 178 34.87 16.58 6.13
CA GLN A 178 34.28 15.61 5.20
C GLN A 178 33.19 14.77 5.85
N GLN A 179 33.36 14.41 7.13
CA GLN A 179 32.32 13.69 7.86
C GLN A 179 31.10 14.57 8.12
N GLY A 180 31.29 15.83 8.55
CA GLY A 180 30.19 16.78 8.71
C GLY A 180 29.42 17.04 7.41
N LEU A 181 30.10 17.09 6.27
CA LEU A 181 29.45 17.22 4.96
C LEU A 181 28.55 16.02 4.64
N LYS A 182 29.03 14.79 4.88
CA LYS A 182 28.23 13.57 4.68
C LYS A 182 27.00 13.53 5.58
N GLU A 183 27.13 13.96 6.83
CA GLU A 183 26.00 14.05 7.77
C GLU A 183 24.96 15.09 7.30
N TYR A 184 25.41 16.22 6.76
CA TYR A 184 24.51 17.22 6.19
C TYR A 184 23.78 16.71 4.95
N GLU A 185 24.50 16.09 4.00
CA GLU A 185 23.90 15.52 2.79
C GLU A 185 22.85 14.46 3.10
N THR A 186 23.15 13.55 4.04
CA THR A 186 22.19 12.53 4.47
C THR A 186 20.95 13.15 5.12
N THR A 187 21.12 14.20 5.92
CA THR A 187 19.99 14.89 6.57
C THR A 187 19.12 15.64 5.54
N GLU A 188 19.72 16.29 4.55
CA GLU A 188 18.97 16.97 3.49
C GLU A 188 18.21 15.99 2.59
N VAL A 189 18.78 14.83 2.29
CA VAL A 189 18.08 13.76 1.56
C VAL A 189 16.84 13.30 2.35
N LEU A 190 16.99 13.04 3.66
CA LEU A 190 15.85 12.67 4.51
C LEU A 190 14.78 13.77 4.55
N ARG A 191 15.18 15.04 4.59
CA ARG A 191 14.25 16.18 4.60
C ARG A 191 13.45 16.27 3.30
N ARG A 192 14.10 16.08 2.15
CA ARG A 192 13.43 16.08 0.83
C ARG A 192 12.48 14.90 0.70
N ASN A 193 12.90 13.72 1.13
CA ASN A 193 12.05 12.53 1.10
C ASN A 193 10.81 12.71 1.98
N ALA A 194 10.95 13.30 3.17
CA ALA A 194 9.81 13.60 4.04
C ALA A 194 8.82 14.59 3.42
N ILE A 195 9.29 15.57 2.65
CA ILE A 195 8.41 16.51 1.92
C ILE A 195 7.66 15.77 0.82
N ASN A 196 8.36 14.96 0.03
CA ASN A 196 7.75 14.20 -1.06
C ASN A 196 6.72 13.17 -0.53
N ASP A 197 7.03 12.50 0.58
CA ASP A 197 6.10 11.58 1.25
C ASP A 197 4.84 12.32 1.72
N ALA A 198 5.00 13.54 2.26
CA ALA A 198 3.87 14.36 2.70
C ALA A 198 3.00 14.83 1.52
N GLU A 199 3.60 15.27 0.42
CA GLU A 199 2.89 15.66 -0.80
C GLU A 199 2.13 14.48 -1.42
N PHE A 200 2.74 13.30 -1.41
CA PHE A 200 2.11 12.09 -1.92
C PHE A 200 0.91 11.63 -1.06
N GLU A 201 1.04 11.62 0.28
CA GLU A 201 -0.10 11.31 1.16
C GLU A 201 -1.21 12.36 1.03
N GLN A 202 -0.87 13.63 0.80
CA GLN A 202 -1.85 14.69 0.55
C GLN A 202 -2.65 14.45 -0.74
N GLU A 203 -1.98 14.17 -1.87
CA GLU A 203 -2.67 13.91 -3.14
C GLU A 203 -3.53 12.65 -3.06
N ARG A 204 -3.06 11.63 -2.33
CA ARG A 204 -3.86 10.42 -2.07
C ARG A 204 -5.13 10.72 -1.27
N GLU A 205 -5.03 11.51 -0.20
CA GLU A 205 -6.20 11.85 0.61
C GLU A 205 -7.21 12.70 -0.17
N LYS A 206 -6.71 13.58 -1.05
CA LYS A 206 -7.54 14.32 -1.99
C LYS A 206 -8.29 13.40 -2.95
N GLN A 207 -7.63 12.40 -3.53
CA GLN A 207 -8.31 11.41 -4.38
C GLN A 207 -9.40 10.63 -3.64
N ARG A 208 -9.18 10.30 -2.36
CA ARG A 208 -10.22 9.66 -1.53
C ARG A 208 -11.40 10.59 -1.27
N ALA A 209 -11.13 11.86 -0.98
CA ALA A 209 -12.17 12.86 -0.80
C ALA A 209 -13.01 13.02 -2.09
N ASP A 210 -12.36 13.13 -3.25
CA ASP A 210 -13.03 13.23 -4.55
C ASP A 210 -13.87 11.98 -4.88
N ALA A 211 -13.38 10.79 -4.51
CA ALA A 211 -14.12 9.54 -4.70
C ALA A 211 -15.36 9.47 -3.78
N ALA A 212 -15.21 9.85 -2.51
CA ALA A 212 -16.31 9.89 -1.55
C ALA A 212 -17.37 10.95 -1.95
N GLU A 213 -16.95 12.09 -2.49
CA GLU A 213 -17.86 13.11 -3.01
C GLU A 213 -18.69 12.58 -4.19
N LYS A 214 -18.05 11.89 -5.13
CA LYS A 214 -18.76 11.25 -6.25
C LYS A 214 -19.78 10.23 -5.78
N GLU A 215 -19.42 9.37 -4.83
CA GLU A 215 -20.34 8.38 -4.26
C GLU A 215 -21.53 9.07 -3.57
N CYS A 216 -21.28 10.14 -2.81
CA CYS A 216 -22.33 10.94 -2.18
C CYS A 216 -23.29 11.54 -3.22
N MET A 217 -22.77 12.07 -4.34
CA MET A 217 -23.61 12.57 -5.43
C MET A 217 -24.48 11.47 -6.06
N PHE A 218 -23.93 10.27 -6.30
CA PHE A 218 -24.71 9.14 -6.82
C PHE A 218 -25.83 8.73 -5.85
N LEU A 219 -25.55 8.69 -4.55
CA LEU A 219 -26.55 8.40 -3.53
C LEU A 219 -27.63 9.48 -3.50
N MET A 220 -27.26 10.75 -3.62
CA MET A 220 -28.20 11.87 -3.67
C MET A 220 -29.12 11.78 -4.89
N GLU A 221 -28.58 11.52 -6.09
CA GLU A 221 -29.40 11.30 -7.29
C GLU A 221 -30.36 10.12 -7.14
N SER A 222 -29.88 9.01 -6.58
CA SER A 222 -30.71 7.83 -6.31
C SER A 222 -31.84 8.16 -5.34
N ASN A 223 -31.54 8.87 -4.25
CA ASN A 223 -32.53 9.32 -3.28
C ASN A 223 -33.58 10.25 -3.90
N ILE A 224 -33.17 11.18 -4.79
CA ILE A 224 -34.11 12.04 -5.51
C ILE A 224 -35.08 11.21 -6.35
N LYS A 225 -34.59 10.19 -7.07
CA LYS A 225 -35.44 9.28 -7.87
C LYS A 225 -36.41 8.50 -6.99
N LEU A 226 -35.94 7.96 -5.87
CA LEU A 226 -36.79 7.25 -4.91
C LEU A 226 -37.88 8.15 -4.31
N MET A 227 -37.54 9.37 -3.92
CA MET A 227 -38.50 10.33 -3.38
C MET A 227 -39.56 10.73 -4.41
N SER A 228 -39.19 10.88 -5.68
CA SER A 228 -40.18 11.10 -6.75
C SER A 228 -41.09 9.89 -6.93
N ARG A 229 -40.53 8.67 -6.87
CA ARG A 229 -41.33 7.44 -6.95
C ARG A 229 -42.29 7.28 -5.77
N ILE A 230 -41.87 7.63 -4.56
CA ILE A 230 -42.72 7.61 -3.37
C ILE A 230 -43.91 8.56 -3.58
N ARG A 231 -43.66 9.80 -4.01
CA ARG A 231 -44.72 10.77 -4.30
C ARG A 231 -45.72 10.28 -5.34
N ASP A 232 -45.23 9.65 -6.42
CA ASP A 232 -46.12 9.06 -7.43
C ASP A 232 -47.02 7.95 -6.85
N LEU A 233 -46.49 7.15 -5.93
CA LEU A 233 -47.25 6.08 -5.27
C LEU A 233 -48.26 6.64 -4.28
N GLU A 234 -47.92 7.69 -3.54
CA GLU A 234 -48.84 8.39 -2.63
C GLU A 234 -50.04 8.98 -3.39
N VAL A 235 -49.79 9.61 -4.54
CA VAL A 235 -50.87 10.14 -5.40
C VAL A 235 -51.80 9.01 -5.87
N LYS A 236 -51.23 7.87 -6.30
CA LYS A 236 -52.03 6.72 -6.73
C LYS A 236 -52.83 6.10 -5.59
N ALA A 237 -52.25 6.02 -4.39
CA ALA A 237 -52.96 5.54 -3.21
C ALA A 237 -54.18 6.43 -2.90
N SER A 238 -53.99 7.76 -2.91
CA SER A 238 -55.11 8.71 -2.72
C SER A 238 -56.21 8.54 -3.78
N GLN A 239 -55.85 8.33 -5.05
CA GLN A 239 -56.82 8.09 -6.12
C GLN A 239 -57.61 6.78 -5.91
N ILE A 240 -56.97 5.74 -5.39
CA ILE A 240 -57.63 4.48 -5.05
C ILE A 240 -58.60 4.69 -3.88
N ASP A 241 -58.20 5.47 -2.86
CA ASP A 241 -59.06 5.80 -1.73
C ASP A 241 -60.31 6.59 -2.18
N ASP A 242 -60.13 7.58 -3.06
CA ASP A 242 -61.24 8.36 -3.65
C ASP A 242 -62.21 7.47 -4.44
N LEU A 243 -61.68 6.55 -5.26
CA LEU A 243 -62.48 5.57 -6.00
C LEU A 243 -63.22 4.62 -5.04
N GLY A 244 -62.57 4.19 -3.97
CA GLY A 244 -63.19 3.35 -2.92
C GLY A 244 -64.36 4.06 -2.23
N ALA A 245 -64.19 5.35 -1.90
CA ALA A 245 -65.27 6.16 -1.36
C ALA A 245 -66.44 6.31 -2.34
N TYR A 246 -66.15 6.54 -3.63
CA TYR A 246 -67.16 6.62 -4.68
C TYR A 246 -67.92 5.29 -4.86
N CYS A 247 -67.22 4.16 -4.89
CA CYS A 247 -67.87 2.84 -4.94
C CYS A 247 -68.80 2.61 -3.73
N THR A 248 -68.34 2.96 -2.53
CA THR A 248 -69.15 2.85 -1.29
C THR A 248 -70.41 3.72 -1.38
N GLN A 249 -70.31 4.92 -1.97
CA GLN A 249 -71.47 5.78 -2.20
C GLN A 249 -72.45 5.16 -3.19
N LEU A 250 -71.97 4.65 -4.33
CA LEU A 250 -72.80 3.99 -5.33
C LEU A 250 -73.52 2.76 -4.76
N GLU A 251 -72.83 1.94 -3.97
CA GLU A 251 -73.41 0.78 -3.28
C GLU A 251 -74.56 1.21 -2.35
N ALA A 252 -74.38 2.30 -1.60
CA ALA A 252 -75.42 2.85 -0.74
C ALA A 252 -76.63 3.37 -1.54
N GLU A 253 -76.41 4.05 -2.67
CA GLU A 253 -77.47 4.53 -3.57
C GLU A 253 -78.26 3.37 -4.21
N ILE A 254 -77.57 2.33 -4.69
CA ILE A 254 -78.18 1.11 -5.21
C ILE A 254 -79.05 0.45 -4.13
N GLY A 255 -78.51 0.25 -2.93
CA GLY A 255 -79.27 -0.32 -1.81
C GLY A 255 -80.49 0.53 -1.43
N ALA A 256 -80.42 1.86 -1.51
CA ALA A 256 -81.56 2.74 -1.28
C ALA A 256 -82.64 2.61 -2.37
N LEU A 257 -82.25 2.45 -3.64
CA LEU A 257 -83.17 2.22 -4.75
C LEU A 257 -83.85 0.84 -4.67
N GLU A 258 -83.12 -0.21 -4.31
CA GLU A 258 -83.67 -1.55 -4.08
C GLU A 258 -84.69 -1.56 -2.93
N ASN A 259 -84.40 -0.81 -1.85
CA ASN A 259 -85.34 -0.62 -0.74
C ASN A 259 -86.58 0.20 -1.13
N LYS A 260 -86.47 1.19 -2.02
CA LYS A 260 -87.65 1.92 -2.56
C LYS A 260 -88.49 1.05 -3.49
N GLY A 261 -87.87 0.25 -4.36
CA GLY A 261 -88.56 -0.68 -5.25
C GLY A 261 -89.30 -1.80 -4.51
N THR A 262 -88.84 -2.18 -3.32
CA THR A 262 -89.54 -3.15 -2.44
C THR A 262 -90.65 -2.52 -1.60
N VAL A 263 -90.60 -1.21 -1.31
CA VAL A 263 -91.70 -0.48 -0.66
C VAL A 263 -92.84 -0.16 -1.65
N GLU A 264 -92.55 0.19 -2.90
CA GLU A 264 -93.58 0.37 -3.94
C GLU A 264 -94.22 -0.97 -4.37
N LYS A 265 -93.49 -2.09 -4.32
CA LYS A 265 -94.06 -3.43 -4.57
C LYS A 265 -94.92 -3.96 -3.42
N ARG A 266 -94.91 -3.36 -2.22
CA ARG A 266 -95.85 -3.68 -1.12
C ARG A 266 -97.17 -2.89 -1.17
N GLY A 267 -97.38 -2.09 -2.21
CA GLY A 267 -98.64 -1.37 -2.45
C GLY A 267 -99.49 -1.90 -3.61
N ARG A 268 -99.06 -2.97 -4.28
CA ARG A 268 -99.86 -3.62 -5.34
C ARG A 268 -99.67 -5.12 -5.26
N ASP A 269 -100.50 -5.71 -4.40
CA ASP A 269 -100.71 -7.15 -4.36
C ASP A 269 -101.22 -7.69 -5.70
N GLU A 270 -100.82 -8.94 -5.91
CA GLU A 270 -101.43 -9.97 -6.76
C GLU A 270 -101.34 -9.81 -8.28
N VAL A 271 -100.33 -10.48 -8.87
CA VAL A 271 -100.57 -11.44 -9.96
C VAL A 271 -99.60 -12.64 -9.78
N GLU A 272 -100.17 -13.80 -9.48
CA GLU A 272 -99.57 -15.12 -9.66
C GLU A 272 -99.07 -15.29 -11.11
N SER A 273 -97.86 -15.81 -11.32
CA SER A 273 -97.54 -16.73 -12.44
C SER A 273 -96.15 -17.32 -12.26
N ASP A 274 -96.16 -18.64 -12.08
CA ASP A 274 -95.25 -19.74 -12.44
C ASP A 274 -93.71 -19.63 -12.39
N PRO A 275 -93.05 -20.73 -11.95
CA PRO A 275 -91.63 -20.96 -12.11
C PRO A 275 -91.34 -21.69 -13.43
N ASP A 276 -90.46 -21.15 -14.27
CA ASP A 276 -89.53 -21.98 -15.04
C ASP A 276 -88.51 -21.13 -15.82
N GLU A 277 -87.46 -21.82 -16.24
CA GLU A 277 -86.35 -21.41 -17.11
C GLU A 277 -85.04 -20.97 -16.41
N ASP A 278 -84.33 -21.99 -15.92
CA ASP A 278 -83.14 -22.56 -16.59
C ASP A 278 -82.19 -21.65 -17.41
N LEU A 279 -80.91 -22.00 -17.30
CA LEU A 279 -79.79 -21.70 -18.22
C LEU A 279 -79.30 -20.25 -18.32
N MET A 280 -78.08 -20.01 -17.80
CA MET A 280 -76.90 -19.93 -18.66
C MET A 280 -75.58 -19.85 -17.86
N GLU A 281 -74.86 -20.95 -18.04
CA GLU A 281 -73.46 -21.28 -17.83
C GLU A 281 -72.46 -20.31 -18.49
N GLY A 282 -71.25 -20.19 -17.90
CA GLY A 282 -70.04 -19.65 -18.54
C GLY A 282 -69.78 -18.15 -18.29
N TYR A 283 -68.65 -17.69 -17.77
CA TYR A 283 -67.29 -18.02 -18.22
C TYR A 283 -66.26 -17.90 -17.08
N LYS A 284 -65.45 -18.95 -16.97
CA LYS A 284 -64.08 -18.87 -16.45
C LYS A 284 -63.19 -18.33 -17.59
N ASP A 285 -62.28 -17.41 -17.28
CA ASP A 285 -60.87 -17.43 -17.74
C ASP A 285 -60.14 -16.19 -17.17
N SER A 286 -59.14 -16.34 -16.31
CA SER A 286 -57.76 -16.76 -16.62
C SER A 286 -56.93 -15.64 -17.27
N LYS A 287 -56.11 -14.93 -16.46
CA LYS A 287 -54.67 -14.81 -16.73
C LYS A 287 -53.89 -14.15 -15.59
N ARG A 288 -53.22 -15.06 -14.86
CA ARG A 288 -51.95 -14.88 -14.16
C ARG A 288 -50.85 -14.67 -15.21
N MET A 289 -50.05 -13.61 -15.12
CA MET A 289 -48.63 -13.69 -15.52
C MET A 289 -47.73 -12.81 -14.65
N LYS A 290 -46.71 -13.48 -14.13
CA LYS A 290 -45.56 -13.03 -13.36
C LYS A 290 -44.41 -12.72 -14.33
N SER A 291 -43.60 -11.71 -13.97
CA SER A 291 -42.12 -11.66 -14.04
C SER A 291 -41.39 -11.86 -15.38
N SER A 292 -40.52 -10.90 -15.74
CA SER A 292 -39.21 -11.11 -16.38
C SER A 292 -38.44 -9.78 -16.33
N SER A 293 -37.41 -9.62 -15.50
CA SER A 293 -36.01 -10.07 -15.61
C SER A 293 -35.12 -8.96 -16.17
N MET A 294 -34.16 -8.55 -15.34
CA MET A 294 -32.99 -7.74 -15.66
C MET A 294 -32.14 -8.45 -16.72
N ASP A 295 -31.58 -7.67 -17.63
CA ASP A 295 -30.30 -7.95 -18.28
C ASP A 295 -29.54 -6.63 -18.37
N TRP A 296 -28.38 -6.56 -17.70
CA TRP A 296 -27.33 -5.58 -17.96
C TRP A 296 -26.05 -6.38 -18.20
N GLN A 297 -25.52 -6.27 -19.43
CA GLN A 297 -24.12 -6.48 -19.76
C GLN A 297 -23.46 -5.12 -19.95
#